data_AF-A0A2P7TUG6-F1
#
_entry.id   AF-A0A2P7TUG6-F1
#
_cell.length_a   1.000
_cell.length_b   1.000
_cell.length_c   1.000
_cell.angle_alpha   90.00
_cell.angle_beta   90.00
_cell.angle_gamma   90.00
#
_symmetry.space_group_name_H-M   'P 1'
#
loop_
_entity.id
_entity.type
_entity.pdbx_description
1 polymer ?
#
loop_
_entity_poly.entity_id
_entity_poly.type
_entity_poly.pdbx_seq_one_letter_code
_entity_poly.pdbx_strand_id
1 'polypeptide(L)'
;MMNEDKIKLADKLLLYCSKFNVPQEYLFEVLEDQKVTPMIRGKAMEYNAFLLLEKLLPRTTWSVQKLNLNAQTGIYDEDISITHRRTGMILKVESKSAVRGSFKDGKRSRNFNVPYFLVKSHRSRSNIKLAGSSNDRYSVDSFDVLITNTSNAIFQGNTVGEHLEVIYDKNLKKILYEFYDVLSDEDLIKAGESDWRYCIPKDIAVDGFIPRTPYVKLFNDENWKSLHSIEERLLEVVEEKRKLNQTTRRK
;
A
#
# COMPACT_ATOMS: atom_id res chain seq x y z
N MET A 1 -21.92 -20.28 26.21
CA MET A 1 -22.03 -20.34 24.74
C MET A 1 -22.14 -21.79 24.33
N MET A 2 -23.19 -22.14 23.60
CA MET A 2 -23.32 -23.49 23.03
C MET A 2 -22.32 -23.66 21.87
N ASN A 3 -22.01 -24.91 21.49
CA ASN A 3 -21.09 -25.15 20.37
C ASN A 3 -21.58 -24.54 19.06
N GLU A 4 -22.89 -24.52 18.83
CA GLU A 4 -23.51 -23.87 17.66
C GLU A 4 -23.27 -22.35 17.63
N ASP A 5 -23.34 -21.68 18.79
CA ASP A 5 -23.09 -20.23 18.89
C ASP A 5 -21.63 -19.90 18.54
N LYS A 6 -20.70 -20.76 19.00
CA LYS A 6 -19.27 -20.62 18.70
C LYS A 6 -18.99 -20.76 17.19
N ILE A 7 -19.62 -21.73 16.54
CA ILE A 7 -19.49 -21.95 15.09
C ILE A 7 -20.05 -20.75 14.33
N LYS A 8 -21.26 -20.30 14.66
CA LYS A 8 -21.86 -19.11 14.02
C LYS A 8 -21.02 -17.85 14.21
N LEU A 9 -20.39 -17.69 15.38
CA LEU A 9 -19.48 -16.58 15.63
C LEU A 9 -18.22 -16.69 14.76
N ALA A 10 -17.62 -17.88 14.67
CA ALA A 10 -16.46 -18.14 13.83
C ALA A 10 -16.76 -17.83 12.35
N ASP A 11 -17.90 -18.28 11.82
CA ASP A 11 -18.30 -18.00 10.44
C ASP A 11 -18.45 -16.50 10.18
N LYS A 12 -19.07 -15.78 11.12
CA LYS A 12 -19.18 -14.31 11.02
C LYS A 12 -17.81 -13.62 11.03
N LEU A 13 -16.88 -14.09 11.85
CA LEU A 13 -15.52 -13.55 11.89
C LEU A 13 -14.79 -13.80 10.57
N LEU A 14 -14.90 -15.01 10.01
CA LEU A 14 -14.29 -15.35 8.72
C LEU A 14 -14.84 -14.48 7.58
N LEU A 15 -16.17 -14.30 7.54
CA LEU A 15 -16.83 -13.43 6.57
C LEU A 15 -16.40 -11.96 6.73
N TYR A 16 -16.25 -11.49 7.97
CA TYR A 16 -15.77 -10.14 8.25
C TYR A 16 -14.32 -9.94 7.79
N CYS A 17 -13.44 -10.89 8.09
CA CYS A 17 -12.06 -10.87 7.62
C CYS A 17 -11.98 -10.86 6.10
N SER A 18 -12.75 -11.73 5.42
CA SER A 18 -12.80 -11.75 3.96
C SER A 18 -13.31 -10.42 3.39
N LYS A 19 -14.41 -9.88 3.92
CA LYS A 19 -15.01 -8.62 3.46
C LYS A 19 -14.03 -7.44 3.55
N PHE A 20 -13.23 -7.37 4.60
CA PHE A 20 -12.30 -6.24 4.82
C PHE A 20 -10.85 -6.57 4.48
N ASN A 21 -10.61 -7.72 3.85
CA ASN A 21 -9.29 -8.24 3.51
C ASN A 21 -8.32 -8.25 4.72
N VAL A 22 -8.82 -8.67 5.89
CA VAL A 22 -8.04 -8.78 7.13
C VAL A 22 -7.39 -10.16 7.19
N PRO A 23 -6.05 -10.25 7.33
CA PRO A 23 -5.38 -11.53 7.54
C PRO A 23 -5.81 -12.13 8.89
N GLN A 24 -6.27 -13.38 8.87
CA GLN A 24 -6.95 -13.99 10.02
C GLN A 24 -6.04 -14.12 11.22
N GLU A 25 -4.76 -14.42 11.01
CA GLU A 25 -3.75 -14.54 12.08
C GLU A 25 -3.45 -13.20 12.79
N TYR A 26 -3.85 -12.07 12.20
CA TYR A 26 -3.63 -10.73 12.76
C TYR A 26 -4.94 -9.96 13.03
N LEU A 27 -6.09 -10.66 13.08
CA LEU A 27 -7.39 -10.00 13.27
C LEU A 27 -7.40 -9.17 14.56
N PHE A 28 -6.94 -9.74 15.68
CA PHE A 28 -7.01 -9.05 16.97
C PHE A 28 -6.00 -7.91 17.06
N GLU A 29 -4.81 -8.07 16.51
CA GLU A 29 -3.82 -6.99 16.41
C GLU A 29 -4.34 -5.81 15.59
N VAL A 30 -5.08 -6.09 14.51
CA VAL A 30 -5.77 -5.06 13.73
C VAL A 30 -6.88 -4.40 14.55
N LEU A 31 -7.69 -5.17 15.29
CA LEU A 31 -8.80 -4.65 16.11
C LEU A 31 -8.35 -3.87 17.36
N GLU A 32 -7.18 -4.19 17.90
CA GLU A 32 -6.60 -3.51 19.07
C GLU A 32 -5.93 -2.17 18.71
N ASP A 33 -5.66 -1.93 17.42
CA ASP A 33 -5.11 -0.65 16.96
C ASP A 33 -6.10 0.50 17.20
N GLN A 34 -5.65 1.55 17.87
CA GLN A 34 -6.46 2.72 18.22
C GLN A 34 -7.09 3.43 16.99
N LYS A 35 -6.59 3.18 15.77
CA LYS A 35 -7.08 3.75 14.52
C LYS A 35 -8.07 2.84 13.77
N VAL A 36 -8.37 1.63 14.26
CA VAL A 36 -9.11 0.61 13.48
C VAL A 36 -10.53 1.02 13.08
N THR A 37 -11.27 1.70 13.97
CA THR A 37 -12.72 1.91 13.79
C THR A 37 -13.07 2.63 12.48
N PRO A 38 -12.29 3.62 11.99
CA PRO A 38 -12.43 4.13 10.61
C PRO A 38 -11.40 3.57 9.58
N MET A 39 -10.38 2.80 9.99
CA MET A 39 -9.22 2.46 9.15
C MET A 39 -8.91 0.97 9.03
N ILE A 40 -9.85 0.07 9.34
CA ILE A 40 -9.60 -1.38 9.35
C ILE A 40 -8.92 -1.90 8.08
N ARG A 41 -9.37 -1.47 6.88
CA ARG A 41 -8.76 -1.87 5.60
C ARG A 41 -7.35 -1.30 5.40
N GLY A 42 -7.10 -0.09 5.89
CA GLY A 42 -5.76 0.50 5.87
C GLY A 42 -4.81 -0.28 6.76
N LYS A 43 -5.26 -0.65 7.97
CA LYS A 43 -4.48 -1.46 8.90
C LYS A 43 -4.23 -2.87 8.40
N ALA A 44 -5.27 -3.52 7.88
CA ALA A 44 -5.16 -4.83 7.25
C ALA A 44 -4.16 -4.83 6.08
N MET A 45 -4.15 -3.75 5.28
CA MET A 45 -3.19 -3.58 4.19
C MET A 45 -1.74 -3.57 4.69
N GLU A 46 -1.43 -2.92 5.83
CA GLU A 46 -0.06 -2.95 6.40
C GLU A 46 0.39 -4.40 6.72
N TYR A 47 -0.51 -5.23 7.26
CA TYR A 47 -0.22 -6.64 7.55
C TYR A 47 -0.13 -7.51 6.30
N ASN A 48 -1.03 -7.32 5.34
CA ASN A 48 -0.98 -8.05 4.06
C ASN A 48 0.30 -7.75 3.29
N ALA A 49 0.74 -6.48 3.30
CA ALA A 49 2.02 -6.07 2.75
C ALA A 49 3.19 -6.80 3.42
N PHE A 50 3.19 -6.85 4.75
CA PHE A 50 4.21 -7.56 5.54
C PHE A 50 4.28 -9.04 5.16
N LEU A 51 3.14 -9.74 5.17
CA LEU A 51 3.05 -11.16 4.83
C LEU A 51 3.53 -11.44 3.40
N LEU A 52 3.16 -10.56 2.46
CA LEU A 52 3.58 -10.71 1.06
C LEU A 52 5.10 -10.49 0.90
N LEU A 53 5.67 -9.49 1.55
CA LEU A 53 7.12 -9.26 1.53
C LEU A 53 7.88 -10.41 2.20
N GLU A 54 7.39 -10.94 3.32
CA GLU A 54 7.98 -12.09 3.99
C GLU A 54 7.99 -13.34 3.10
N LYS A 55 6.94 -13.52 2.29
CA LYS A 55 6.84 -14.61 1.31
C LYS A 55 7.74 -14.41 0.10
N LEU A 56 7.82 -13.20 -0.44
CA LEU A 56 8.57 -12.89 -1.67
C LEU A 56 10.08 -12.85 -1.47
N LEU A 57 10.55 -12.38 -0.31
CA LEU A 57 11.97 -12.16 -0.07
C LEU A 57 12.65 -13.39 0.54
N PRO A 58 13.77 -13.87 -0.02
CA PRO A 58 14.51 -14.99 0.54
C PRO A 58 14.97 -14.74 1.98
N ARG A 59 14.53 -15.58 2.93
CA ARG A 59 14.86 -15.45 4.36
C ARG A 59 16.36 -15.52 4.68
N THR A 60 17.16 -16.13 3.80
CA THR A 60 18.63 -16.16 3.90
C THR A 60 19.28 -14.80 3.62
N THR A 61 18.61 -13.97 2.83
CA THR A 61 19.12 -12.66 2.38
C THR A 61 18.48 -11.53 3.17
N TRP A 62 17.19 -11.65 3.49
CA TRP A 62 16.38 -10.60 4.07
C TRP A 62 15.73 -11.03 5.39
N SER A 63 15.49 -10.04 6.26
CA SER A 63 14.61 -10.16 7.42
C SER A 63 13.53 -9.10 7.29
N VAL A 64 12.26 -9.49 7.33
CA VAL A 64 11.11 -8.58 7.23
C VAL A 64 10.45 -8.51 8.60
N GLN A 65 10.10 -7.30 9.06
CA GLN A 65 9.46 -7.08 10.35
C GLN A 65 8.34 -6.05 10.20
N LYS A 66 7.14 -6.38 10.70
CA LYS A 66 6.07 -5.40 10.91
C LYS A 66 6.40 -4.54 12.12
N LEU A 67 6.27 -3.23 11.98
CA LEU A 67 6.40 -2.30 13.10
C LEU A 67 5.00 -2.00 13.65
N ASN A 68 4.80 -2.29 14.94
CA ASN A 68 3.60 -1.93 15.69
C ASN A 68 3.93 -0.69 16.53
N LEU A 69 4.25 0.42 15.88
CA LEU A 69 4.56 1.67 16.56
C LEU A 69 3.31 2.52 16.70
N ASN A 70 3.03 2.96 17.93
CA ASN A 70 2.12 4.08 18.14
C ASN A 70 2.80 5.34 17.59
N ALA A 71 2.11 6.08 16.72
CA ALA A 71 2.62 7.34 16.16
C ALA A 71 3.03 8.30 17.29
N GLN A 72 4.33 8.52 17.47
CA GLN A 72 4.87 9.50 18.41
C GLN A 72 5.29 10.75 17.65
N THR A 73 5.13 11.92 18.29
CA THR A 73 5.51 13.21 17.70
C THR A 73 7.00 13.20 17.32
N GLY A 74 7.30 13.37 16.03
CA GLY A 74 8.68 13.44 15.52
C GLY A 74 9.28 12.09 15.08
N ILE A 75 8.58 10.98 15.29
CA ILE A 75 8.95 9.66 14.76
C ILE A 75 8.08 9.41 13.52
N TYR A 76 8.74 9.15 12.39
CA TYR A 76 8.03 8.83 11.15
C TYR A 76 7.35 7.47 11.29
N ASP A 77 6.06 7.40 10.91
CA ASP A 77 5.34 6.13 10.74
C ASP A 77 6.10 5.35 9.65
N GLU A 78 6.79 4.27 10.04
CA GLU A 78 7.32 3.23 9.16
C GLU A 78 6.46 2.00 9.44
N ASP A 79 5.80 1.47 8.41
CA ASP A 79 4.92 0.31 8.60
C ASP A 79 5.72 -0.99 8.73
N ILE A 80 6.76 -1.15 7.92
CA ILE A 80 7.52 -2.38 7.74
C ILE A 80 9.01 -2.05 7.62
N SER A 81 9.83 -2.84 8.30
CA SER A 81 11.28 -2.78 8.20
C SER A 81 11.83 -4.00 7.46
N ILE A 82 12.72 -3.77 6.49
CA ILE A 82 13.43 -4.83 5.76
C ILE A 82 14.92 -4.71 6.04
N THR A 83 15.52 -5.73 6.64
CA THR A 83 16.96 -5.78 6.91
C THR A 83 17.66 -6.69 5.92
N HIS A 84 18.65 -6.16 5.19
CA HIS A 84 19.57 -6.98 4.40
C HIS A 84 20.60 -7.63 5.32
N ARG A 85 20.50 -8.95 5.51
CA ARG A 85 21.24 -9.70 6.54
C ARG A 85 22.75 -9.56 6.42
N ARG A 86 23.28 -9.61 5.19
CA ARG A 86 24.73 -9.57 4.94
C ARG A 86 25.36 -8.23 5.30
N THR A 87 24.66 -7.12 5.08
CA THR A 87 25.20 -5.77 5.34
C THR A 87 24.68 -5.14 6.64
N GLY A 88 23.64 -5.73 7.25
CA GLY A 88 22.93 -5.15 8.39
C GLY A 88 22.14 -3.89 8.05
N MET A 89 21.97 -3.58 6.76
CA MET A 89 21.30 -2.35 6.34
C MET A 89 19.79 -2.49 6.45
N ILE A 90 19.18 -1.48 7.08
CA ILE A 90 17.75 -1.41 7.29
C ILE A 90 17.14 -0.49 6.21
N LEU A 91 16.11 -1.01 5.55
CA LEU A 91 15.28 -0.32 4.59
C LEU A 91 13.89 -0.12 5.19
N LYS A 92 13.40 1.11 5.10
CA LYS A 92 12.10 1.54 5.60
C LYS A 92 11.06 1.43 4.52
N VAL A 93 9.95 0.75 4.79
CA VAL A 93 8.86 0.54 3.84
C VAL A 93 7.58 1.14 4.38
N GLU A 94 6.96 1.98 3.56
CA GLU A 94 5.66 2.59 3.85
C GLU A 94 4.59 1.99 2.95
N SER A 95 3.45 1.63 3.53
CA SER A 95 2.30 1.11 2.80
C SER A 95 1.18 2.15 2.72
N LYS A 96 0.74 2.47 1.49
CA LYS A 96 -0.34 3.46 1.27
C LYS A 96 -1.41 2.89 0.37
N SER A 97 -2.65 2.95 0.82
CA SER A 97 -3.78 2.51 0.01
C SER A 97 -3.95 3.39 -1.24
N ALA A 98 -4.42 2.77 -2.33
CA ALA A 98 -4.96 3.52 -3.44
C ALA A 98 -6.09 4.47 -2.98
N VAL A 99 -6.28 5.59 -3.65
CA VAL A 99 -7.40 6.50 -3.40
C VAL A 99 -8.68 5.80 -3.84
N ARG A 100 -9.70 5.83 -2.98
CA ARG A 100 -10.99 5.17 -3.25
C ARG A 100 -11.59 5.70 -4.55
N GLY A 101 -12.03 4.79 -5.42
CA GLY A 101 -12.70 5.11 -6.68
C GLY A 101 -11.84 5.88 -7.68
N SER A 102 -10.51 5.82 -7.53
CA SER A 102 -9.59 6.65 -8.31
C SER A 102 -9.22 6.09 -9.68
N PHE A 103 -9.69 4.88 -10.03
CA PHE A 103 -9.52 4.38 -11.38
C PHE A 103 -10.14 5.35 -12.41
N LYS A 104 -9.37 5.59 -13.48
CA LYS A 104 -9.77 6.41 -14.63
C LYS A 104 -9.33 5.70 -15.91
N ASP A 105 -10.09 5.90 -16.98
CA ASP A 105 -9.79 5.35 -18.32
C ASP A 105 -8.70 6.14 -19.07
N GLY A 106 -8.26 7.28 -18.54
CA GLY A 106 -7.25 8.14 -19.15
C GLY A 106 -7.76 9.11 -20.22
N LYS A 107 -8.92 8.86 -20.85
CA LYS A 107 -9.35 9.60 -22.06
C LYS A 107 -9.51 11.11 -21.88
N ARG A 108 -9.77 11.57 -20.65
CA ARG A 108 -9.98 12.98 -20.31
C ARG A 108 -8.90 13.55 -19.39
N SER A 109 -7.83 12.80 -19.12
CA SER A 109 -6.77 13.25 -18.23
C SER A 109 -5.77 14.10 -19.00
N ARG A 110 -5.32 15.19 -18.38
CA ARG A 110 -4.23 16.02 -18.92
C ARG A 110 -2.86 15.40 -18.71
N ASN A 111 -2.77 14.39 -17.84
CA ASN A 111 -1.49 13.79 -17.44
C ASN A 111 -1.18 12.49 -18.19
N PHE A 112 -2.21 11.69 -18.50
CA PHE A 112 -2.04 10.37 -19.11
C PHE A 112 -3.19 10.03 -20.04
N ASN A 113 -2.90 9.45 -21.21
CA ASN A 113 -3.90 8.90 -22.14
C ASN A 113 -4.12 7.38 -21.96
N VAL A 114 -3.77 6.84 -20.79
CA VAL A 114 -3.89 5.41 -20.46
C VAL A 114 -4.64 5.23 -19.14
N PRO A 115 -5.24 4.06 -18.88
CA PRO A 115 -5.86 3.78 -17.60
C PRO A 115 -4.90 3.90 -16.42
N TYR A 116 -5.36 4.53 -15.33
CA TYR A 116 -4.54 4.79 -14.14
C TYR A 116 -5.39 4.85 -12.86
N PHE A 117 -4.72 4.81 -11.71
CA PHE A 117 -5.29 5.14 -10.40
C PHE A 117 -4.36 6.06 -9.60
N LEU A 118 -4.78 6.47 -8.40
CA LEU A 118 -4.03 7.37 -7.51
C LEU A 118 -3.68 6.66 -6.19
N VAL A 119 -2.56 7.01 -5.57
CA VAL A 119 -2.16 6.48 -4.24
C VAL A 119 -2.28 7.55 -3.16
N LYS A 120 -2.64 7.20 -1.92
CA LYS A 120 -2.82 8.17 -0.84
C LYS A 120 -1.50 8.45 -0.08
N SER A 121 -0.56 9.14 -0.70
CA SER A 121 0.79 9.39 -0.16
C SER A 121 0.93 10.68 0.66
N HIS A 122 0.05 10.89 1.64
CA HIS A 122 0.16 12.00 2.62
C HIS A 122 0.12 11.50 4.06
N ARG A 123 0.56 12.36 4.97
CA ARG A 123 0.67 12.05 6.39
C ARG A 123 -0.71 11.84 7.02
N SER A 124 -0.80 10.86 7.92
CA SER A 124 -1.97 10.67 8.77
C SER A 124 -2.20 11.94 9.62
N ARG A 125 -3.46 12.41 9.70
CA ARG A 125 -3.83 13.67 10.40
C ARG A 125 -3.21 14.94 9.78
N SER A 126 -3.09 14.93 8.45
CA SER A 126 -2.81 16.12 7.63
C SER A 126 -3.66 17.32 8.05
N ASN A 127 -3.04 18.45 8.42
CA ASN A 127 -3.76 19.69 8.56
C ASN A 127 -4.23 20.15 7.17
N ILE A 128 -5.53 19.98 6.88
CA ILE A 128 -6.11 20.30 5.56
C ILE A 128 -5.86 21.76 5.17
N LYS A 129 -5.71 22.68 6.15
CA LYS A 129 -5.37 24.09 5.89
C LYS A 129 -3.99 24.26 5.25
N LEU A 130 -3.13 23.24 5.32
CA LEU A 130 -1.80 23.19 4.72
C LEU A 130 -1.77 22.45 3.38
N ALA A 131 -2.93 22.07 2.82
CA ALA A 131 -3.03 21.48 1.49
C ALA A 131 -2.47 22.45 0.44
N GLY A 132 -1.27 22.14 -0.10
CA GLY A 132 -0.53 23.02 -1.01
C GLY A 132 0.85 23.43 -0.49
N SER A 133 1.15 23.19 0.79
CA SER A 133 2.49 23.35 1.37
C SER A 133 3.24 22.01 1.44
N SER A 134 4.57 22.05 1.60
CA SER A 134 5.41 20.85 1.82
C SER A 134 5.11 20.13 3.15
N ASN A 135 4.38 20.74 4.08
CA ASN A 135 4.15 20.19 5.42
C ASN A 135 3.30 18.91 5.45
N ASP A 136 2.53 18.63 4.40
CA ASP A 136 1.69 17.41 4.32
C ASP A 136 2.28 16.30 3.46
N ARG A 137 3.44 16.56 2.83
CA ARG A 137 4.14 15.59 1.98
C ARG A 137 5.23 14.87 2.77
N TYR A 138 5.49 13.64 2.38
CA TYR A 138 6.68 12.93 2.83
C TYR A 138 7.90 13.44 2.07
N SER A 139 9.02 13.59 2.76
CA SER A 139 10.32 13.79 2.09
C SER A 139 10.69 12.48 1.40
N VAL A 140 11.49 12.54 0.34
CA VAL A 140 12.08 11.34 -0.29
C VAL A 140 12.91 10.50 0.68
N ASP A 141 13.40 11.11 1.77
CA ASP A 141 14.20 10.43 2.79
C ASP A 141 13.34 9.85 3.94
N SER A 142 12.01 10.03 3.88
CA SER A 142 11.11 9.50 4.92
C SER A 142 11.08 7.96 4.92
N PHE A 143 11.14 7.35 3.74
CA PHE A 143 11.16 5.91 3.56
C PHE A 143 11.95 5.54 2.30
N ASP A 144 12.36 4.28 2.20
CA ASP A 144 13.16 3.78 1.07
C ASP A 144 12.30 3.18 -0.03
N VAL A 145 11.15 2.62 0.35
CA VAL A 145 10.20 2.01 -0.56
C VAL A 145 8.78 2.43 -0.19
N LEU A 146 8.00 2.75 -1.21
CA LEU A 146 6.56 2.94 -1.09
C LEU A 146 5.85 1.77 -1.76
N ILE A 147 4.90 1.15 -1.06
CA ILE A 147 4.08 0.07 -1.61
C ILE A 147 2.60 0.43 -1.58
N THR A 148 1.86 -0.11 -2.54
CA THR A 148 0.41 0.07 -2.63
C THR A 148 -0.27 -1.19 -3.14
N ASN A 149 -1.57 -1.30 -2.90
CA ASN A 149 -2.45 -2.30 -3.45
C ASN A 149 -3.63 -1.61 -4.16
N THR A 150 -4.06 -2.15 -5.29
CA THR A 150 -5.03 -1.48 -6.17
C THR A 150 -6.48 -1.59 -5.69
N SER A 151 -6.80 -2.55 -4.82
CA SER A 151 -8.18 -2.89 -4.41
C SER A 151 -9.02 -1.68 -4.00
N ASN A 152 -8.46 -0.72 -3.25
CA ASN A 152 -9.24 0.43 -2.80
C ASN A 152 -9.72 1.32 -3.96
N ALA A 153 -8.99 1.40 -5.07
CA ALA A 153 -9.41 2.17 -6.24
C ALA A 153 -10.63 1.55 -6.95
N ILE A 154 -10.93 0.26 -6.74
CA ILE A 154 -12.08 -0.45 -7.29
C ILE A 154 -13.39 0.00 -6.64
N PHE A 155 -13.33 0.41 -5.37
CA PHE A 155 -14.53 0.75 -4.61
C PHE A 155 -14.93 2.22 -4.81
N GLN A 156 -16.21 2.50 -5.00
CA GLN A 156 -16.82 3.83 -5.08
C GLN A 156 -17.72 4.09 -3.85
N GLY A 157 -18.31 5.28 -3.78
CA GLY A 157 -19.16 5.68 -2.65
C GLY A 157 -18.37 6.14 -1.42
N ASN A 158 -19.10 6.65 -0.43
CA ASN A 158 -18.54 7.15 0.82
C ASN A 158 -18.01 5.99 1.68
N THR A 159 -17.01 6.27 2.52
CA THR A 159 -16.55 5.37 3.60
C THR A 159 -17.54 5.27 4.76
N VAL A 160 -18.72 5.91 4.66
CA VAL A 160 -19.77 5.86 5.69
C VAL A 160 -20.65 4.65 5.39
N GLY A 161 -20.42 3.57 6.13
CA GLY A 161 -21.11 2.29 5.98
C GLY A 161 -20.19 1.16 5.53
N GLU A 162 -20.64 -0.08 5.69
CA GLU A 162 -19.84 -1.28 5.37
C GLU A 162 -19.98 -1.75 3.91
N HIS A 163 -20.56 -0.91 3.04
CA HIS A 163 -20.86 -1.30 1.67
C HIS A 163 -19.66 -1.06 0.75
N LEU A 164 -19.22 -2.14 0.10
CA LEU A 164 -18.14 -2.13 -0.88
C LEU A 164 -18.73 -2.09 -2.28
N GLU A 165 -19.09 -0.89 -2.71
CA GLU A 165 -19.67 -0.65 -4.04
C GLU A 165 -18.56 -0.66 -5.08
N VAL A 166 -18.59 -1.58 -6.04
CA VAL A 166 -17.62 -1.64 -7.15
C VAL A 166 -17.98 -0.58 -8.20
N ILE A 167 -16.98 -0.03 -8.90
CA ILE A 167 -17.11 0.96 -9.98
C ILE A 167 -18.39 0.79 -10.82
N TYR A 168 -19.18 1.85 -10.94
CA TYR A 168 -20.43 1.84 -11.72
C TYR A 168 -20.23 2.06 -13.23
N ASP A 169 -19.14 2.74 -13.62
CA ASP A 169 -18.84 3.04 -15.02
C ASP A 169 -18.55 1.73 -15.77
N LYS A 170 -19.47 1.34 -16.67
CA LYS A 170 -19.39 0.09 -17.44
C LYS A 170 -18.17 0.03 -18.36
N ASN A 171 -17.75 1.15 -18.93
CA ASN A 171 -16.59 1.19 -19.82
C ASN A 171 -15.30 1.00 -19.02
N LEU A 172 -15.18 1.71 -17.89
CA LEU A 172 -14.03 1.54 -17.00
C LEU A 172 -14.00 0.13 -16.42
N LYS A 173 -15.15 -0.42 -16.01
CA LYS A 173 -15.25 -1.80 -15.52
C LYS A 173 -14.80 -2.81 -16.58
N LYS A 174 -15.21 -2.63 -17.84
CA LYS A 174 -14.75 -3.48 -18.95
C LYS A 174 -13.23 -3.43 -19.13
N ILE A 175 -12.62 -2.24 -19.08
CA ILE A 175 -11.16 -2.09 -19.14
C ILE A 175 -10.48 -2.85 -18.00
N LEU A 176 -11.02 -2.79 -16.79
CA LEU A 176 -10.46 -3.49 -15.63
C LEU A 176 -10.63 -5.01 -15.72
N TYR A 177 -11.77 -5.48 -16.22
CA TYR A 177 -12.00 -6.90 -16.49
C TYR A 177 -11.02 -7.45 -17.53
N GLU A 178 -10.79 -6.71 -18.62
CA GLU A 178 -9.78 -7.07 -19.63
C GLU A 178 -8.35 -7.02 -19.06
N PHE A 179 -8.05 -6.03 -18.21
CA PHE A 179 -6.72 -5.90 -17.61
C PHE A 179 -6.38 -7.04 -16.65
N TYR A 180 -7.33 -7.42 -15.80
CA TYR A 180 -7.14 -8.45 -14.79
C TYR A 180 -7.50 -9.87 -15.27
N ASP A 181 -8.04 -10.00 -16.49
CA ASP A 181 -8.56 -11.26 -17.04
C ASP A 181 -9.65 -11.90 -16.15
N VAL A 182 -10.68 -11.11 -15.84
CA VAL A 182 -11.78 -11.50 -14.94
C VAL A 182 -13.14 -11.19 -15.55
N LEU A 183 -14.19 -11.89 -15.08
CA LEU A 183 -15.54 -11.77 -15.62
C LEU A 183 -16.59 -11.28 -14.60
N SER A 184 -16.21 -11.12 -13.33
CA SER A 184 -17.12 -10.76 -12.26
C SER A 184 -16.54 -9.67 -11.35
N ASP A 185 -17.42 -8.95 -10.64
CA ASP A 185 -17.01 -7.95 -9.65
C ASP A 185 -16.27 -8.60 -8.47
N GLU A 186 -16.62 -9.82 -8.11
CA GLU A 186 -15.93 -10.57 -7.04
C GLU A 186 -14.49 -10.92 -7.44
N ASP A 187 -14.30 -11.41 -8.66
CA ASP A 187 -12.95 -11.75 -9.16
C ASP A 187 -12.12 -10.49 -9.40
N LEU A 188 -12.75 -9.38 -9.82
CA LEU A 188 -12.09 -8.08 -9.93
C LEU A 188 -11.57 -7.59 -8.57
N ILE A 189 -12.36 -7.75 -7.50
CA ILE A 189 -11.92 -7.42 -6.14
C ILE A 189 -10.69 -8.27 -5.76
N LYS A 190 -10.76 -9.59 -5.92
CA LYS A 190 -9.66 -10.51 -5.59
C LYS A 190 -8.39 -10.21 -6.39
N ALA A 191 -8.54 -9.89 -7.67
CA ALA A 191 -7.43 -9.49 -8.54
C ALA A 191 -6.80 -8.19 -8.04
N GLY A 192 -7.62 -7.20 -7.67
CA GLY A 192 -7.13 -5.95 -7.09
C GLY A 192 -6.44 -6.14 -5.73
N GLU A 193 -6.91 -7.06 -4.89
CA GLU A 193 -6.28 -7.40 -3.60
C GLU A 193 -4.94 -8.13 -3.76
N SER A 194 -4.72 -8.75 -4.92
CA SER A 194 -3.48 -9.44 -5.28
C SER A 194 -2.51 -8.57 -6.10
N ASP A 195 -2.99 -7.46 -6.69
CA ASP A 195 -2.17 -6.52 -7.46
C ASP A 195 -1.45 -5.52 -6.55
N TRP A 196 -0.25 -5.92 -6.13
CA TRP A 196 0.65 -5.09 -5.33
C TRP A 196 1.71 -4.41 -6.18
N ARG A 197 1.88 -3.11 -5.96
CA ARG A 197 2.84 -2.27 -6.66
C ARG A 197 3.82 -1.62 -5.69
N TYR A 198 5.02 -1.33 -6.16
CA TYR A 198 6.02 -0.57 -5.42
C TYR A 198 6.69 0.49 -6.28
N CYS A 199 7.20 1.53 -5.64
CA CYS A 199 8.14 2.49 -6.25
C CYS A 199 9.21 2.91 -5.25
N ILE A 200 10.33 3.43 -5.75
CA ILE A 200 11.31 4.14 -4.91
C ILE A 200 10.88 5.61 -4.84
N PRO A 201 10.79 6.23 -3.65
CA PRO A 201 10.29 7.60 -3.50
C PRO A 201 10.97 8.64 -4.37
N LYS A 202 12.28 8.51 -4.56
CA LYS A 202 13.09 9.41 -5.40
C LYS A 202 12.64 9.42 -6.86
N ASP A 203 12.13 8.29 -7.36
CA ASP A 203 11.77 8.12 -8.76
C ASP A 203 10.45 8.85 -9.10
N ILE A 204 9.63 9.18 -8.10
CA ILE A 204 8.33 9.88 -8.26
C ILE A 204 8.29 11.27 -7.64
N ALA A 205 9.40 11.73 -7.06
CA ALA A 205 9.42 12.96 -6.27
C ALA A 205 9.34 14.23 -7.12
N VAL A 206 8.73 15.27 -6.55
CA VAL A 206 8.72 16.63 -7.10
C VAL A 206 9.27 17.56 -6.05
N ASP A 207 10.39 18.22 -6.38
CA ASP A 207 11.13 19.12 -5.49
C ASP A 207 11.57 18.47 -4.16
N GLY A 208 11.98 17.19 -4.22
CA GLY A 208 12.43 16.43 -3.03
C GLY A 208 11.31 15.91 -2.14
N PHE A 209 10.05 16.04 -2.57
CA PHE A 209 8.88 15.54 -1.85
C PHE A 209 8.04 14.60 -2.69
N ILE A 210 7.48 13.58 -2.04
CA ILE A 210 6.56 12.64 -2.68
C ILE A 210 5.23 13.36 -2.94
N PRO A 211 4.66 13.29 -4.16
CA PRO A 211 3.35 13.85 -4.44
C PRO A 211 2.30 13.31 -3.47
N ARG A 212 1.31 14.14 -3.08
CA ARG A 212 0.25 13.72 -2.15
C ARG A 212 -0.62 12.58 -2.71
N THR A 213 -0.83 12.61 -4.03
CA THR A 213 -1.54 11.59 -4.79
C THR A 213 -0.82 11.30 -6.09
N PRO A 214 0.28 10.50 -6.06
CA PRO A 214 0.97 10.13 -7.28
C PRO A 214 0.06 9.25 -8.13
N TYR A 215 0.22 9.37 -9.44
CA TYR A 215 -0.49 8.57 -10.42
C TYR A 215 0.23 7.23 -10.63
N VAL A 216 -0.56 6.20 -10.88
CA VAL A 216 -0.07 4.85 -11.20
C VAL A 216 -0.78 4.38 -12.46
N LYS A 217 -0.04 4.27 -13.56
CA LYS A 217 -0.54 3.70 -14.82
C LYS A 217 -0.77 2.20 -14.62
N LEU A 218 -1.86 1.66 -15.16
CA LEU A 218 -2.10 0.22 -15.11
C LEU A 218 -1.10 -0.57 -15.96
N PHE A 219 -0.75 0.03 -17.11
CA PHE A 219 0.13 -0.55 -18.12
C PHE A 219 1.43 0.24 -18.18
N ASN A 220 2.56 -0.48 -18.18
CA ASN A 220 3.90 0.07 -18.44
C ASN A 220 4.19 1.35 -17.64
N ASP A 221 3.88 1.34 -16.34
CA ASP A 221 4.32 2.42 -15.45
C ASP A 221 5.85 2.34 -15.29
N GLU A 222 6.52 3.48 -15.50
CA GLU A 222 7.97 3.57 -15.44
C GLU A 222 8.49 3.42 -14.00
N ASN A 223 7.71 3.88 -13.02
CA ASN A 223 8.12 4.01 -11.63
C ASN A 223 7.43 2.98 -10.71
N TRP A 224 6.18 2.64 -11.01
CA TRP A 224 5.37 1.70 -10.21
C TRP A 224 5.41 0.29 -10.79
N LYS A 225 6.26 -0.56 -10.21
CA LYS A 225 6.48 -1.94 -10.66
C LYS A 225 5.72 -2.95 -9.80
N SER A 226 5.56 -4.18 -10.28
CA SER A 226 4.94 -5.26 -9.50
C SER A 226 5.80 -5.59 -8.28
N LEU A 227 5.18 -5.77 -7.11
CA LEU A 227 5.90 -6.12 -5.88
C LEU A 227 6.68 -7.44 -6.01
N HIS A 228 6.27 -8.33 -6.92
CA HIS A 228 6.97 -9.60 -7.20
C HIS A 228 8.40 -9.42 -7.69
N SER A 229 8.74 -8.26 -8.28
CA SER A 229 10.10 -7.96 -8.76
C SER A 229 10.88 -7.05 -7.81
N ILE A 230 10.46 -6.91 -6.54
CA ILE A 230 11.03 -5.91 -5.63
C ILE A 230 12.48 -6.22 -5.22
N GLU A 231 12.88 -7.50 -5.11
CA GLU A 231 14.17 -7.90 -4.55
C GLU A 231 15.36 -7.24 -5.26
N GLU A 232 15.38 -7.27 -6.59
CA GLU A 232 16.46 -6.68 -7.40
C GLU A 232 16.63 -5.19 -7.06
N ARG A 233 15.51 -4.47 -6.97
CA ARG A 233 15.53 -3.04 -6.63
C ARG A 233 15.96 -2.80 -5.17
N LEU A 234 15.63 -3.68 -4.22
CA LEU A 234 16.12 -3.54 -2.85
C LEU A 234 17.65 -3.69 -2.78
N LEU A 235 18.24 -4.60 -3.55
CA LEU A 235 19.69 -4.77 -3.61
C LEU A 235 20.38 -3.51 -4.15
N GLU A 236 19.81 -2.87 -5.17
CA GLU A 236 20.30 -1.59 -5.69
C GLU A 236 20.26 -0.50 -4.61
N VAL A 237 19.12 -0.36 -3.91
CA VAL A 237 18.96 0.63 -2.82
C VAL A 237 19.96 0.38 -1.68
N VAL A 238 20.24 -0.88 -1.34
CA VAL A 238 21.28 -1.25 -0.37
C VAL A 238 22.65 -0.75 -0.83
N GLU A 239 23.02 -0.97 -2.09
CA GLU A 239 24.32 -0.57 -2.61
C GLU A 239 24.45 0.96 -2.73
N GLU A 240 23.40 1.66 -3.15
CA GLU A 240 23.34 3.13 -3.17
C GLU A 240 23.60 3.72 -1.77
N LYS A 241 22.87 3.23 -0.76
CA LYS A 241 23.05 3.66 0.63
C LYS A 241 24.44 3.31 1.18
N ARG A 242 25.00 2.17 0.79
CA ARG A 242 26.34 1.76 1.22
C ARG A 242 27.41 2.71 0.69
N LYS A 243 27.33 3.10 -0.58
CA LYS A 243 28.23 4.09 -1.21
C LYS A 243 28.11 5.47 -0.55
N LEU A 244 26.89 5.91 -0.24
CA LEU A 244 26.66 7.15 0.49
C LEU A 244 27.36 7.13 1.86
N ASN A 245 27.14 6.07 2.66
CA ASN A 245 27.77 5.95 3.99
C ASN A 245 29.30 5.93 3.96
N GLN A 246 29.91 5.34 2.92
CA GLN A 246 31.36 5.37 2.74
C GLN A 246 31.88 6.77 2.41
N THR A 247 31.13 7.53 1.63
CA THR A 247 31.49 8.90 1.23
C THR A 247 31.41 9.85 2.42
N THR A 248 30.38 9.73 3.25
CA THR A 248 30.21 10.55 4.47
C THR A 248 31.28 10.26 5.52
N ARG A 249 31.77 9.02 5.63
CA ARG A 249 32.85 8.64 6.55
C ARG A 249 34.25 9.09 6.11
N ARG A 250 34.41 9.50 4.85
CA ARG A 250 35.68 9.99 4.28
C ARG A 250 35.79 11.52 4.30
N LYS A 251 34.73 12.23 4.71
CA LYS A 251 34.73 13.66 5.01
C LYS A 251 34.80 13.87 6.51
#